data_AF-A0A0B7A5K0-F1
#
_entry.id   AF-A0A0B7A5K0-F1
#
_cell.length_a   1.000
_cell.length_b   1.000
_cell.length_c   1.000
_cell.angle_alpha   90.00
_cell.angle_beta   90.00
_cell.angle_gamma   90.00
#
_symmetry.space_group_name_H-M   'P 1'
#
loop_
_entity.id
_entity.type
_entity.pdbx_description
1 polymer ?
#
loop_
_entity_poly.entity_id
_entity_poly.type
_entity_poly.pdbx_seq_one_letter_code
_entity_poly.pdbx_strand_id
1 'polypeptide(L)'
;EKLRMQQLRLFELIISQSKQMLLIHKPVIKPLLRLLIDVADSQEISNGELEFKLVLVLHQICICISQQNLILESFFSTDADHGPARFLIFSLLIPYIHREGSVGQKARDALLLIMTLSARHPHIGQYIANNSDFCPVLATGLSGLYSSLPRKITPPTDDWHAITW
;
A
#
# COMPACT_ATOMS: atom_id res chain seq x y z
N GLU A 1 -10.82 -14.46 13.23
CA GLU A 1 -11.72 -13.84 12.22
C GLU A 1 -12.71 -12.73 12.68
N LYS A 2 -13.88 -13.01 13.29
CA LYS A 2 -14.97 -12.01 13.47
C LYS A 2 -14.58 -10.74 14.26
N LEU A 3 -13.86 -10.89 15.37
CA LEU A 3 -13.44 -9.76 16.22
C LEU A 3 -12.48 -8.82 15.49
N ARG A 4 -11.50 -9.37 14.76
CA ARG A 4 -10.52 -8.59 13.96
C ARG A 4 -11.20 -7.83 12.83
N MET A 5 -12.14 -8.49 12.13
CA MET A 5 -12.93 -7.83 11.08
C MET A 5 -13.79 -6.69 11.63
N GLN A 6 -14.39 -6.87 12.82
CA GLN A 6 -15.12 -5.79 13.49
C GLN A 6 -14.22 -4.63 13.92
N GLN A 7 -13.02 -4.92 14.43
CA GLN A 7 -12.03 -3.89 14.77
C GLN A 7 -11.58 -3.12 13.52
N LEU A 8 -11.31 -3.79 12.40
CA LEU A 8 -10.98 -3.12 11.14
C LEU A 8 -12.12 -2.25 10.62
N ARG A 9 -13.37 -2.72 10.69
CA ARG A 9 -14.55 -1.92 10.33
C ARG A 9 -14.70 -0.69 11.22
N LEU A 10 -14.43 -0.83 12.52
CA LEU A 10 -14.49 0.29 13.47
C LEU A 10 -13.38 1.31 13.17
N PHE A 11 -12.15 0.86 12.91
CA PHE A 11 -11.06 1.75 12.51
C PHE A 11 -11.31 2.42 11.16
N GLU A 12 -11.81 1.69 10.17
CA GLU A 12 -12.23 2.27 8.89
C GLU A 12 -13.29 3.36 9.09
N LEU A 13 -14.32 3.10 9.88
CA LEU A 13 -15.36 4.08 10.18
C LEU A 13 -14.79 5.32 10.87
N ILE A 14 -13.91 5.12 11.85
CA ILE A 14 -13.24 6.21 12.54
C ILE A 14 -12.36 7.02 11.57
N ILE A 15 -11.55 6.38 10.73
CA ILE A 15 -10.65 7.10 9.82
C ILE A 15 -11.45 7.82 8.72
N SER A 16 -12.54 7.23 8.22
CA SER A 16 -13.38 7.84 7.19
C SER A 16 -14.25 8.98 7.71
N GLN A 17 -14.78 8.88 8.94
CA GLN A 17 -15.67 9.89 9.51
C GLN A 17 -14.96 10.93 10.38
N SER A 18 -13.78 10.64 10.90
CA SER A 18 -13.05 11.61 11.72
C SER A 18 -12.32 12.62 10.87
N LYS A 19 -12.35 13.88 11.32
CA LYS A 19 -11.39 14.89 10.86
C LYS A 19 -10.01 14.36 11.25
N GLN A 20 -9.10 14.26 10.28
CA GLN A 20 -7.71 13.75 10.26
C GLN A 20 -6.88 13.86 11.57
N MET A 21 -7.27 14.73 12.51
CA MET A 21 -6.69 14.95 13.84
C MET A 21 -6.65 13.72 14.76
N LEU A 22 -7.52 12.72 14.62
CA LEU A 22 -7.47 11.52 15.48
C LEU A 22 -6.20 10.69 15.26
N LEU A 23 -5.71 10.66 14.01
CA LEU A 23 -4.48 9.96 13.64
C LEU A 23 -3.20 10.71 14.05
N ILE A 24 -3.31 11.84 14.74
CA ILE A 24 -2.17 12.52 15.39
C ILE A 24 -1.89 11.90 16.76
N HIS A 25 -2.87 11.27 17.39
CA HIS A 25 -2.71 10.78 18.76
C HIS A 25 -2.04 9.39 18.79
N LYS A 26 -0.82 9.33 19.34
CA LYS A 26 -0.08 8.10 19.66
C LYS A 26 -0.93 6.94 20.25
N PRO A 27 -1.88 7.15 21.19
CA PRO A 27 -2.71 6.05 21.72
C PRO A 27 -3.67 5.42 20.71
N VAL A 28 -3.94 6.07 19.57
CA VAL A 28 -4.75 5.50 18.48
C VAL A 28 -3.85 4.78 17.46
N ILE A 29 -2.68 5.35 17.18
CA ILE A 29 -1.71 4.80 16.20
C ILE A 29 -1.17 3.44 16.66
N LYS A 30 -0.71 3.32 17.91
CA LYS A 30 -0.12 2.08 18.44
C LYS A 30 -1.03 0.84 18.31
N PRO A 31 -2.29 0.85 18.79
CA PRO A 31 -3.17 -0.31 18.66
C PRO A 31 -3.54 -0.58 17.20
N LEU A 32 -3.67 0.46 16.38
CA LEU A 32 -3.91 0.31 14.95
C LEU A 32 -2.75 -0.42 14.27
N LEU A 33 -1.50 0.01 14.48
CA LEU A 33 -0.33 -0.63 13.87
C LEU A 33 -0.17 -2.09 14.33
N ARG A 34 -0.37 -2.37 15.62
CA ARG A 34 -0.34 -3.75 16.14
C ARG A 34 -1.41 -4.62 15.49
N LEU A 35 -2.62 -4.08 15.32
CA LEU A 35 -3.71 -4.80 14.67
C LEU A 35 -3.41 -5.06 13.19
N LEU A 36 -2.81 -4.10 12.47
CA LEU A 36 -2.40 -4.29 11.08
C LEU A 36 -1.35 -5.40 10.94
N ILE A 37 -0.35 -5.44 11.84
CA ILE A 37 0.66 -6.51 11.88
C ILE A 37 0.00 -7.86 12.17
N ASP A 38 -0.80 -7.95 13.23
CA ASP A 38 -1.45 -9.20 13.64
C ASP A 38 -2.39 -9.74 12.54
N VAL A 39 -3.08 -8.86 11.81
CA VAL A 39 -3.90 -9.24 10.66
C VAL A 39 -3.03 -9.67 9.48
N ALA A 40 -1.88 -9.03 9.23
CA ALA A 40 -0.96 -9.34 8.13
C ALA A 40 -0.12 -10.61 8.34
N ASP A 41 0.18 -10.98 9.58
CA ASP A 41 0.90 -12.21 9.92
C ASP A 41 -0.03 -13.42 10.06
N SER A 42 -1.35 -13.19 10.11
CA SER A 42 -2.32 -14.27 10.25
C SER A 42 -2.41 -15.11 8.96
N GLN A 43 -2.26 -16.43 9.09
CA GLN A 43 -2.50 -17.39 8.00
C GLN A 43 -3.94 -17.35 7.44
N GLU A 44 -4.85 -16.62 8.10
CA GLU A 44 -6.28 -16.43 7.73
C GLU A 44 -6.53 -15.38 6.62
N ILE A 45 -5.51 -14.68 6.12
CA ILE A 45 -5.65 -13.65 5.05
C ILE A 45 -6.19 -14.23 3.73
N SER A 46 -6.21 -15.55 3.57
CA SER A 46 -6.85 -16.20 2.42
C SER A 46 -8.35 -15.88 2.27
N ASN A 47 -9.01 -15.27 3.27
CA ASN A 47 -10.33 -14.67 3.08
C ASN A 47 -10.21 -13.29 2.39
N GLY A 48 -10.57 -13.22 1.10
CA GLY A 48 -10.44 -12.02 0.28
C GLY A 48 -11.15 -10.76 0.81
N GLU A 49 -12.18 -10.92 1.66
CA GLU A 49 -12.83 -9.77 2.32
C GLU A 49 -11.92 -9.11 3.37
N LEU A 50 -11.22 -9.91 4.17
CA LEU A 50 -10.32 -9.41 5.21
C LEU A 50 -9.13 -8.68 4.59
N GLU A 51 -8.56 -9.27 3.54
CA GLU A 51 -7.48 -8.67 2.77
C GLU A 51 -7.89 -7.33 2.14
N PHE A 52 -9.05 -7.29 1.49
CA PHE A 52 -9.59 -6.05 0.94
C PHE A 52 -9.74 -4.97 2.00
N LYS A 53 -10.24 -5.34 3.19
CA LYS A 53 -10.42 -4.40 4.30
C LYS A 53 -9.09 -3.88 4.83
N LEU A 54 -8.09 -4.75 4.97
CA LEU A 54 -6.75 -4.39 5.39
C LEU A 54 -6.15 -3.35 4.43
N VAL A 55 -6.15 -3.66 3.12
CA VAL A 55 -5.59 -2.77 2.10
C VAL A 55 -6.36 -1.45 2.02
N LEU A 56 -7.68 -1.47 2.21
CA LEU A 56 -8.49 -0.25 2.27
C LEU A 56 -8.08 0.65 3.44
N VAL A 57 -7.87 0.09 4.63
CA VAL A 57 -7.41 0.86 5.80
C VAL A 57 -6.01 1.41 5.57
N LEU A 58 -5.08 0.60 5.03
CA LEU A 58 -3.73 1.05 4.68
C LEU A 58 -3.75 2.22 3.69
N HIS A 59 -4.57 2.10 2.64
CA HIS A 59 -4.76 3.17 1.66
C HIS A 59 -5.31 4.45 2.29
N GLN A 60 -6.33 4.34 3.15
CA GLN A 60 -6.91 5.50 3.82
C GLN A 60 -5.89 6.21 4.73
N ILE A 61 -5.05 5.45 5.42
CA ILE A 61 -3.97 6.01 6.23
C ILE A 61 -2.95 6.75 5.33
N CYS A 62 -2.60 6.19 4.17
CA CYS A 62 -1.71 6.85 3.21
C CYS A 62 -2.29 8.18 2.71
N ILE A 63 -3.60 8.27 2.49
CA ILE A 63 -4.28 9.54 2.18
C ILE A 63 -4.05 10.54 3.32
N CYS A 64 -4.35 10.16 4.58
CA CYS A 64 -4.20 11.05 5.72
C CYS A 64 -2.75 11.54 5.89
N ILE A 65 -1.78 10.65 5.75
CA ILE A 65 -0.35 10.96 5.85
C ILE A 65 0.08 11.90 4.71
N SER A 66 -0.41 11.69 3.48
CA SER A 66 -0.06 12.54 2.33
C SER A 66 -0.59 13.96 2.44
N GLN A 67 -1.71 14.14 3.14
CA GLN A 67 -2.39 15.43 3.28
C GLN A 67 -1.84 16.28 4.44
N GLN A 68 -1.37 15.66 5.53
CA GLN A 68 -0.89 16.39 6.72
C GLN A 68 0.46 15.88 7.21
N ASN A 69 1.49 16.74 7.17
CA ASN A 69 2.83 16.42 7.68
C ASN A 69 2.84 16.05 9.17
N LEU A 70 1.96 16.65 9.99
CA LEU A 70 1.86 16.33 11.42
C LEU A 70 1.47 14.87 11.68
N ILE A 71 0.65 14.29 10.81
CA ILE A 71 0.27 12.87 10.92
C ILE A 71 1.48 12.01 10.58
N LEU A 72 2.19 12.31 9.49
CA LEU A 72 3.45 11.63 9.15
C LEU A 72 4.43 11.65 10.33
N GLU A 73 4.64 12.82 10.94
CA GLU A 73 5.51 12.98 12.10
C GLU A 73 5.03 12.18 13.32
N SER A 74 3.72 12.08 13.55
CA SER A 74 3.18 11.29 14.66
C SER A 74 3.38 9.79 14.46
N PHE A 75 3.17 9.28 13.25
CA PHE A 75 3.53 7.91 12.88
C PHE A 75 5.05 7.69 13.02
N PHE A 76 5.87 8.71 12.76
CA PHE A 76 7.33 8.63 12.88
C PHE A 76 7.88 8.79 14.29
N SER A 77 7.14 9.45 15.18
CA SER A 77 7.55 9.76 16.55
C SER A 77 7.01 8.76 17.58
N THR A 78 6.23 7.78 17.15
CA THR A 78 5.73 6.70 18.02
C THR A 78 6.91 5.82 18.46
N ASP A 79 7.16 5.76 19.78
CA ASP A 79 8.41 5.31 20.42
C ASP A 79 9.01 3.98 19.96
N ALA A 80 10.34 3.95 20.03
CA ALA A 80 11.31 3.09 19.37
C ALA A 80 11.59 1.74 20.06
N ASP A 81 10.56 1.04 20.56
CA ASP A 81 10.73 -0.38 20.95
C ASP A 81 10.68 -1.31 19.72
N HIS A 82 10.16 -0.79 18.61
CA HIS A 82 10.26 -1.39 17.28
C HIS A 82 10.69 -0.29 16.31
N GLY A 83 11.99 -0.16 16.02
CA GLY A 83 12.42 0.59 14.84
C GLY A 83 12.03 -0.19 13.59
N PRO A 84 10.78 -0.10 13.08
CA PRO A 84 10.50 0.23 11.68
C PRO A 84 9.05 0.75 11.46
N ALA A 85 8.33 1.21 12.51
CA ALA A 85 6.92 1.62 12.39
C ALA A 85 6.67 2.69 11.30
N ARG A 86 7.69 3.51 11.04
CA ARG A 86 7.78 4.53 9.97
C ARG A 86 7.46 3.98 8.57
N PHE A 87 7.83 2.73 8.34
CA PHE A 87 7.75 2.10 7.02
C PHE A 87 6.96 0.80 7.02
N LEU A 88 6.40 0.41 8.18
CA LEU A 88 5.53 -0.74 8.32
C LEU A 88 4.35 -0.68 7.33
N ILE A 89 3.69 0.48 7.22
CA ILE A 89 2.57 0.67 6.28
C ILE A 89 3.03 0.39 4.85
N PHE A 90 4.21 0.87 4.48
CA PHE A 90 4.78 0.66 3.15
C PHE A 90 5.12 -0.82 2.92
N SER A 91 5.81 -1.47 3.87
CA SER A 91 6.18 -2.88 3.79
C SER A 91 4.94 -3.79 3.70
N LEU A 92 3.86 -3.46 4.41
CA LEU A 92 2.60 -4.20 4.37
C LEU A 92 1.88 -4.09 3.01
N LEU A 93 2.14 -3.03 2.23
CA LEU A 93 1.52 -2.85 0.91
C LEU A 93 2.25 -3.61 -0.21
N ILE A 94 3.56 -3.86 -0.07
CA ILE A 94 4.40 -4.49 -1.10
C ILE A 94 3.84 -5.84 -1.59
N PRO A 95 3.39 -6.77 -0.72
CA PRO A 95 2.88 -8.07 -1.17
C PRO A 95 1.64 -7.98 -2.08
N TYR A 96 0.89 -6.88 -2.02
CA TYR A 96 -0.37 -6.71 -2.73
C TYR A 96 -0.21 -6.00 -4.08
N ILE A 97 0.99 -5.54 -4.45
CA ILE A 97 1.19 -4.73 -5.66
C ILE A 97 0.83 -5.47 -6.96
N HIS A 98 1.10 -6.77 -7.02
CA HIS A 98 0.81 -7.60 -8.21
C HIS A 98 -0.54 -8.31 -8.13
N ARG A 99 -1.30 -8.15 -7.03
CA ARG A 99 -2.68 -8.68 -6.98
C ARG A 99 -3.53 -8.04 -8.07
N GLU A 100 -4.42 -8.84 -8.64
CA GLU A 100 -5.43 -8.35 -9.57
C GLU A 100 -6.66 -7.81 -8.83
N GLY A 101 -7.48 -7.04 -9.54
CA GLY A 101 -8.72 -6.48 -9.00
C GLY A 101 -8.52 -5.31 -8.04
N SER A 102 -9.56 -5.05 -7.23
CA SER A 102 -9.66 -3.84 -6.40
C SER A 102 -8.62 -3.78 -5.27
N VAL A 103 -8.17 -4.93 -4.77
CA VAL A 103 -7.13 -5.02 -3.73
C VAL A 103 -5.81 -4.47 -4.28
N GLY A 104 -5.34 -5.01 -5.40
CA GLY A 104 -4.09 -4.56 -6.00
C GLY A 104 -4.14 -3.12 -6.51
N GLN A 105 -5.28 -2.69 -7.05
CA GLN A 105 -5.50 -1.29 -7.43
C GLN A 105 -5.31 -0.35 -6.22
N LYS A 106 -5.97 -0.62 -5.10
CA LYS A 106 -5.83 0.20 -3.88
C LYS A 106 -4.41 0.17 -3.32
N ALA A 107 -3.73 -0.97 -3.38
CA ALA A 107 -2.34 -1.06 -2.95
C ALA A 107 -1.42 -0.18 -3.82
N ARG A 108 -1.60 -0.20 -5.16
CA ARG A 108 -0.85 0.65 -6.09
C ARG A 108 -1.13 2.14 -5.85
N ASP A 109 -2.38 2.52 -5.65
CA ASP A 109 -2.77 3.90 -5.34
C ASP A 109 -2.11 4.39 -4.04
N ALA A 110 -2.13 3.55 -2.99
CA ALA A 110 -1.49 3.86 -1.71
C ALA A 110 0.04 4.03 -1.85
N LEU A 111 0.69 3.14 -2.61
CA LEU A 111 2.13 3.22 -2.90
C LEU A 111 2.48 4.47 -3.69
N LEU A 112 1.63 4.89 -4.65
CA LEU A 112 1.82 6.14 -5.40
C LEU A 112 1.74 7.38 -4.49
N LEU A 113 0.86 7.39 -3.49
CA LEU A 113 0.83 8.45 -2.48
C LEU A 113 2.15 8.51 -1.69
N ILE A 114 2.70 7.36 -1.31
CA ILE A 114 3.98 7.29 -0.60
C ILE A 114 5.15 7.73 -1.50
N MET A 115 5.14 7.38 -2.78
CA MET A 115 6.12 7.87 -3.75
C MET A 115 6.06 9.39 -3.89
N THR A 116 4.85 9.95 -3.94
CA THR A 116 4.65 11.41 -3.97
C THR A 116 5.19 12.06 -2.69
N LEU A 117 4.99 11.43 -1.53
CA LEU A 117 5.57 11.88 -0.27
C LEU A 117 7.10 11.85 -0.28
N SER A 118 7.72 10.86 -0.93
CA SER A 118 9.19 10.74 -1.00
C SER A 118 9.86 11.93 -1.71
N ALA A 119 9.16 12.57 -2.65
CA ALA A 119 9.65 13.79 -3.31
C ALA A 119 9.77 14.98 -2.33
N ARG A 120 8.94 15.01 -1.28
CA ARG A 120 8.95 16.04 -0.23
C ARG A 120 9.84 15.64 0.95
N HIS A 121 10.09 14.34 1.13
CA HIS A 121 10.75 13.74 2.27
C HIS A 121 11.83 12.74 1.81
N PRO A 122 13.06 13.20 1.52
CA PRO A 122 14.09 12.38 0.87
C PRO A 122 14.44 11.08 1.59
N HIS A 123 14.33 11.06 2.92
CA HIS A 123 14.58 9.86 3.73
C HIS A 123 13.58 8.72 3.44
N ILE A 124 12.36 9.03 3.01
CA ILE A 124 11.38 8.02 2.56
C ILE A 124 11.88 7.40 1.26
N GLY A 125 12.32 8.21 0.30
CA GLY A 125 12.88 7.71 -0.96
C GLY A 125 14.12 6.84 -0.75
N GLN A 126 15.01 7.27 0.15
CA GLN A 126 16.20 6.50 0.51
C GLN A 126 15.83 5.13 1.10
N TYR A 127 14.82 5.08 1.97
CA TYR A 127 14.32 3.82 2.53
C TYR A 127 13.74 2.91 1.44
N ILE A 128 12.89 3.46 0.57
CA ILE A 128 12.28 2.69 -0.54
C ILE A 128 13.37 2.05 -1.40
N ALA A 129 14.41 2.81 -1.75
CA ALA A 129 15.47 2.34 -2.63
C ALA A 129 16.44 1.34 -1.95
N ASN A 130 16.77 1.53 -0.66
CA ASN A 130 17.90 0.82 -0.04
C ASN A 130 17.53 -0.09 1.13
N ASN A 131 16.32 0.04 1.67
CA ASN A 131 15.91 -0.64 2.90
C ASN A 131 14.56 -1.35 2.76
N SER A 132 14.03 -1.47 1.54
CA SER A 132 12.78 -2.16 1.26
C SER A 132 12.92 -3.10 0.06
N ASP A 133 12.11 -4.15 0.03
CA ASP A 133 12.02 -5.08 -1.11
C ASP A 133 11.18 -4.54 -2.27
N PHE A 134 10.78 -3.27 -2.24
CA PHE A 134 9.90 -2.69 -3.24
C PHE A 134 10.48 -2.78 -4.66
N CYS A 135 11.73 -2.34 -4.87
CA CYS A 135 12.35 -2.35 -6.20
C CYS A 135 12.50 -3.78 -6.77
N PRO A 136 13.04 -4.77 -6.02
CA PRO A 136 13.04 -6.17 -6.46
C PRO A 136 11.66 -6.73 -6.78
N VAL A 137 10.66 -6.47 -5.94
CA VAL A 137 9.27 -6.95 -6.16
C VAL A 137 8.67 -6.30 -7.41
N LEU A 138 8.87 -5.00 -7.62
CA LEU A 138 8.39 -4.31 -8.81
C LEU A 138 9.05 -4.87 -10.08
N ALA A 139 10.37 -5.06 -10.06
CA ALA A 139 11.14 -5.59 -11.18
C ALA A 139 10.70 -7.01 -11.58
N THR A 140 10.41 -7.88 -10.61
CA THR A 140 9.92 -9.24 -10.87
C THR A 140 8.52 -9.23 -11.49
N GLY A 141 7.63 -8.34 -11.07
CA GLY A 141 6.30 -8.19 -11.70
C GLY A 141 6.38 -7.72 -13.15
N LEU A 142 7.19 -6.69 -13.42
CA LEU A 142 7.44 -6.24 -14.78
C LEU A 142 8.04 -7.36 -15.64
N SER A 143 9.03 -8.09 -15.13
CA SER A 143 9.64 -9.23 -15.82
C SER A 143 8.61 -10.31 -16.17
N GLY A 144 7.65 -10.57 -15.28
CA GLY A 144 6.52 -11.47 -15.53
C GLY A 144 5.63 -10.97 -16.68
N LEU A 145 5.27 -9.69 -16.69
CA LEU A 145 4.47 -9.09 -17.76
C LEU A 145 5.18 -9.14 -19.11
N TYR A 146 6.47 -8.82 -19.15
CA TYR A 146 7.28 -8.94 -20.36
C TYR A 146 7.37 -10.39 -20.86
N SER A 147 7.46 -11.35 -19.94
CA SER A 147 7.49 -12.77 -20.29
C SER A 147 6.16 -13.28 -20.87
N SER A 148 5.05 -12.63 -20.52
CA SER A 148 3.71 -12.92 -21.04
C SER A 148 3.42 -12.32 -22.40
N LEU A 149 4.27 -11.42 -22.91
CA LEU A 149 4.09 -10.85 -24.25
C LEU A 149 4.32 -11.91 -25.33
N PRO A 150 3.60 -11.83 -26.47
CA PRO A 150 3.84 -12.70 -27.61
C PRO A 150 5.29 -12.59 -28.08
N ARG A 151 5.99 -13.73 -28.16
CA ARG A 151 7.39 -13.79 -28.65
C ARG A 151 7.54 -13.45 -30.13
N LYS A 152 6.42 -13.44 -30.87
CA LYS A 152 6.34 -13.10 -32.27
C LYS A 152 5.18 -12.14 -32.45
N ILE A 153 5.47 -10.95 -32.96
CA ILE A 153 4.46 -10.05 -33.48
C ILE A 153 4.16 -10.58 -34.88
N THR A 154 2.97 -11.14 -35.10
CA THR A 154 2.55 -11.57 -36.44
C THR A 154 2.64 -10.34 -37.35
N PRO A 155 3.36 -10.40 -38.49
CA PRO A 155 3.42 -9.27 -39.38
C PRO A 155 1.99 -8.90 -39.75
N PRO A 156 1.59 -7.63 -39.55
CA PRO A 156 0.25 -7.23 -39.92
C PRO A 156 0.14 -7.37 -41.44
N THR A 157 -1.02 -7.82 -41.92
CA THR A 157 -1.34 -7.98 -43.35
C THR A 157 -0.97 -6.71 -44.13
N ASP A 158 -0.68 -6.84 -45.43
CA ASP A 158 -0.07 -5.83 -46.33
C ASP A 158 -0.66 -4.39 -46.28
N ASP A 159 -1.82 -4.19 -45.65
CA ASP A 159 -2.51 -2.91 -45.50
C ASP A 159 -2.38 -2.25 -44.11
N TRP A 160 -1.44 -2.69 -43.27
CA TRP A 160 -1.30 -2.17 -41.90
C TRP A 160 -0.96 -0.68 -41.79
N HIS A 161 -0.43 -0.11 -42.88
CA HIS A 161 -0.09 1.30 -43.02
C HIS A 161 -1.24 2.17 -43.51
N ALA A 162 -2.32 1.57 -44.02
CA ALA A 162 -3.42 2.31 -44.61
C ALA A 162 -4.48 2.57 -43.54
N ILE A 163 -4.45 3.76 -42.95
CA ILE A 163 -5.67 4.35 -42.39
C ILE A 163 -6.49 4.82 -43.61
N THR A 164 -7.34 3.95 -44.14
CA THR A 164 -8.35 4.36 -45.13
C THR A 164 -9.35 5.27 -44.43
N TRP A 165 -9.31 6.55 -44.78
CA TRP A 165 -10.30 7.56 -44.45
C TRP A 165 -11.54 7.42 -45.32
#